data_AF-A0AAV8QUF7-F1
#
_entry.id   AF-A0AAV8QUF7-F1
#
_cell.length_a   1.000
_cell.length_b   1.000
_cell.length_c   1.000
_cell.angle_alpha   90.00
_cell.angle_beta   90.00
_cell.angle_gamma   90.00
#
_symmetry.space_group_name_H-M   'P 1'
#
loop_
_entity.id
_entity.type
_entity.pdbx_description
1 polymer ?
#
loop_
_entity_poly.entity_id
_entity_poly.type
_entity_poly.pdbx_seq_one_letter_code
_entity_poly.pdbx_strand_id
1 'polypeptide(L)'
;MAEISSSLHLLNGSDLTINGSRIWIIRLIRIVMSSLSNYSTVQIFRSTDLGYQNPRAKPSQFHSSRLFLRPEPGIISPAESVGYCRIFRMACCKRAKSLTRLILSELSVGRQPRKGYFSRAYIGELAVKPRGLVNLNALRQVLLRRFSTEVSANEQINLIKQLRERTSAPIKDVKLSLVNCNWDLEAAQKDLRKRGVVLAAKKSSRTAAEGLLSVAQTEKKAVVVELNCETDFVARNDVFQYLASSLARIALSADSSMVQAQEAFIFGPEYLENMKINLDHPKLSGETTVQNAVTEVAAMVGENVKIRRGYALSTSSHGVVLSYLHTCPQPGVGRIAGLLTLEIEDGNASLDALRGVGSSLAMHIVASKPLFLSKELVPSEALESERDILKAQAESSGKSQMAIEKMVEGRMRKYYEEVVLLEQKFVMNDSVKVKSLLNDLSKEVGSCVKIGNFLRMEVGEGIQRLGEAPDAIAHAA
;
A
#
# COMPACT_ATOMS: atom_id res chain seq x y z
N MET A 1 -18.99 -42.58 -33.49
CA MET A 1 -18.32 -41.44 -34.15
C MET A 1 -17.62 -40.63 -33.06
N ALA A 2 -16.76 -41.28 -32.27
CA ALA A 2 -15.31 -41.36 -32.47
C ALA A 2 -14.66 -39.98 -32.26
N GLU A 3 -13.71 -39.75 -31.38
CA GLU A 3 -12.91 -40.61 -30.49
C GLU A 3 -12.16 -39.63 -29.59
N ILE A 4 -12.38 -39.65 -28.27
CA ILE A 4 -11.32 -39.37 -27.29
C ILE A 4 -11.45 -40.46 -26.25
N SER A 5 -10.73 -41.54 -26.52
CA SER A 5 -10.52 -42.68 -25.64
C SER A 5 -9.35 -42.41 -24.71
N SER A 6 -9.43 -43.01 -23.52
CA SER A 6 -8.32 -43.40 -22.64
C SER A 6 -7.70 -42.28 -21.78
N SER A 7 -7.61 -42.36 -20.44
CA SER A 7 -7.97 -43.41 -19.49
C SER A 7 -7.98 -42.78 -18.09
N LEU A 8 -9.15 -42.75 -17.43
CA LEU A 8 -9.24 -42.64 -15.98
C LEU A 8 -9.86 -43.95 -15.48
N HIS A 9 -8.98 -44.90 -15.15
CA HIS A 9 -9.33 -46.10 -14.38
C HIS A 9 -8.75 -45.93 -12.98
N LEU A 10 -9.46 -46.47 -11.98
CA LEU A 10 -9.24 -46.43 -10.51
C LEU A 10 -9.96 -45.22 -9.89
N LEU A 11 -11.02 -45.35 -9.08
CA LEU A 11 -11.40 -46.40 -8.12
C LEU A 11 -12.92 -46.56 -8.05
N ASN A 12 -13.37 -47.81 -8.08
CA ASN A 12 -14.71 -48.27 -7.72
C ASN A 12 -14.80 -48.53 -6.21
N GLY A 13 -15.99 -48.28 -5.66
CA GLY A 13 -16.51 -48.84 -4.40
C GLY A 13 -16.12 -48.03 -3.15
N SER A 14 -17.04 -47.63 -2.26
CA SER A 14 -18.33 -48.24 -1.91
C SER A 14 -19.22 -47.25 -1.14
N ASP A 15 -20.53 -47.40 -1.35
CA ASP A 15 -21.65 -47.21 -0.44
C ASP A 15 -21.61 -46.09 0.61
N LEU A 16 -22.46 -45.07 0.41
CA LEU A 16 -23.38 -44.61 1.46
C LEU A 16 -24.55 -43.81 0.87
N THR A 17 -25.71 -44.41 1.04
CA THR A 17 -27.05 -43.93 0.73
C THR A 17 -27.51 -42.79 1.66
N ILE A 18 -28.22 -41.83 1.06
CA ILE A 18 -29.38 -41.08 1.58
C ILE A 18 -29.09 -39.99 2.66
N ASN A 19 -29.24 -38.71 2.29
CA ASN A 19 -30.49 -37.98 2.58
C ASN A 19 -30.59 -36.61 1.87
N GLY A 20 -31.81 -36.29 1.45
CA GLY A 20 -32.12 -35.28 0.44
C GLY A 20 -31.97 -33.82 0.86
N SER A 21 -31.61 -32.99 -0.12
CA SER A 21 -31.95 -31.55 -0.24
C SER A 21 -31.39 -30.99 -1.56
N ARG A 22 -31.85 -31.47 -2.73
CA ARG A 22 -31.44 -30.93 -4.04
C ARG A 22 -32.58 -30.85 -5.08
N ILE A 23 -33.73 -30.33 -4.68
CA ILE A 23 -34.87 -30.11 -5.60
C ILE A 23 -35.27 -28.62 -5.74
N TRP A 24 -34.58 -27.69 -5.06
CA TRP A 24 -34.96 -26.25 -5.10
C TRP A 24 -34.06 -25.32 -5.95
N ILE A 25 -32.99 -25.82 -6.59
CA ILE A 25 -32.05 -24.95 -7.33
C ILE A 25 -32.23 -25.04 -8.86
N ILE A 26 -32.85 -26.10 -9.39
CA ILE A 26 -33.01 -26.27 -10.85
C ILE A 26 -34.29 -25.58 -11.39
N ARG A 27 -35.21 -25.16 -10.50
CA ARG A 27 -36.47 -24.49 -10.89
C ARG A 27 -36.37 -22.96 -10.98
N LEU A 28 -35.33 -22.36 -10.41
CA LEU A 28 -35.13 -20.89 -10.40
C LEU A 28 -34.36 -20.38 -11.63
N ILE A 29 -33.52 -21.22 -12.25
CA ILE A 29 -32.68 -20.86 -13.40
C ILE A 29 -33.49 -20.86 -14.72
N ARG A 30 -34.66 -21.50 -14.75
CA ARG A 30 -35.52 -21.59 -15.95
C ARG A 30 -36.50 -20.41 -16.12
N ILE A 31 -36.64 -19.53 -15.11
CA ILE A 31 -37.55 -18.38 -15.12
C ILE A 31 -36.83 -17.06 -15.47
N VAL A 32 -35.51 -17.00 -15.32
CA VAL A 32 -34.73 -15.77 -15.58
C VAL A 32 -34.20 -15.68 -17.02
N MET A 33 -34.24 -16.77 -17.79
CA MET A 33 -33.72 -16.83 -19.17
C MET A 33 -34.80 -16.69 -20.28
N SER A 34 -36.06 -16.37 -19.95
CA SER A 34 -37.14 -16.21 -20.96
C SER A 34 -37.65 -14.78 -21.17
N SER A 35 -36.97 -13.74 -20.67
CA SER A 35 -37.47 -12.35 -20.73
C SER A 35 -36.55 -11.32 -21.39
N LEU A 36 -35.51 -11.73 -22.12
CA LEU A 36 -34.66 -10.79 -22.88
C LEU A 36 -34.26 -11.30 -24.27
N SER A 37 -35.20 -11.91 -24.99
CA SER A 37 -35.11 -12.05 -26.45
C SER A 37 -36.32 -11.36 -27.08
N ASN A 38 -36.17 -10.08 -27.40
CA ASN A 38 -36.95 -9.34 -28.39
C ASN A 38 -36.47 -7.88 -28.39
N TYR A 39 -35.62 -7.50 -29.35
CA TYR A 39 -35.78 -6.30 -30.17
C TYR A 39 -34.77 -6.34 -31.32
N SER A 40 -35.31 -6.18 -32.51
CA SER A 40 -34.67 -6.34 -33.82
C SER A 40 -34.01 -5.04 -34.30
N THR A 41 -32.85 -5.20 -34.92
CA THR A 41 -32.41 -4.63 -36.22
C THR A 41 -32.89 -3.24 -36.65
N VAL A 42 -31.95 -2.28 -36.78
CA VAL A 42 -31.93 -1.28 -37.87
C VAL A 42 -30.48 -1.05 -38.33
N GLN A 43 -30.26 -1.13 -39.64
CA GLN A 43 -28.98 -0.97 -40.35
C GLN A 43 -28.71 0.49 -40.77
N ILE A 44 -27.43 0.89 -40.62
CA ILE A 44 -26.54 1.61 -41.56
C ILE A 44 -26.92 3.02 -42.06
N PHE A 45 -26.04 4.00 -41.78
CA PHE A 45 -25.46 4.90 -42.80
C PHE A 45 -23.99 5.20 -42.49
N ARG A 46 -23.13 5.05 -43.50
CA ARG A 46 -21.73 5.54 -43.56
C ARG A 46 -21.74 7.02 -43.94
N SER A 47 -20.85 7.82 -43.35
CA SER A 47 -20.17 8.90 -44.09
C SER A 47 -18.79 9.18 -43.50
N THR A 48 -17.85 9.33 -44.41
CA THR A 48 -16.41 9.54 -44.31
C THR A 48 -15.99 10.91 -43.79
N ASP A 49 -14.76 10.92 -43.25
CA ASP A 49 -13.72 11.97 -43.24
C ASP A 49 -14.06 13.42 -42.90
N LEU A 50 -13.37 13.94 -41.90
CA LEU A 50 -12.57 15.17 -41.99
C LEU A 50 -11.70 15.30 -40.72
N GLY A 51 -10.38 15.35 -40.94
CA GLY A 51 -9.38 15.39 -39.87
C GLY A 51 -9.27 16.73 -39.17
N TYR A 52 -8.63 16.74 -38.00
CA TYR A 52 -8.03 17.96 -37.46
C TYR A 52 -6.74 17.65 -36.70
N GLN A 53 -5.70 18.34 -37.11
CA GLN A 53 -4.33 18.26 -36.61
C GLN A 53 -4.15 18.99 -35.28
N ASN A 54 -3.24 18.45 -34.48
CA ASN A 54 -2.56 19.06 -33.33
C ASN A 54 -1.63 20.20 -33.80
N PRO A 55 -1.38 21.24 -32.98
CA PRO A 55 0.02 21.44 -32.57
C PRO A 55 0.25 22.01 -31.14
N ARG A 56 1.28 21.43 -30.48
CA ARG A 56 2.49 22.02 -29.85
C ARG A 56 2.31 23.17 -28.82
N ALA A 57 2.75 23.02 -27.56
CA ALA A 57 4.11 23.10 -26.99
C ALA A 57 4.46 24.48 -26.37
N LYS A 58 5.18 24.44 -25.23
CA LYS A 58 5.67 25.55 -24.39
C LYS A 58 6.66 26.48 -25.13
N PRO A 59 7.06 27.63 -24.53
CA PRO A 59 8.42 27.66 -23.95
C PRO A 59 8.61 28.54 -22.68
N SER A 60 9.82 28.43 -22.13
CA SER A 60 10.42 29.05 -20.94
C SER A 60 11.18 30.36 -21.21
N GLN A 61 11.23 31.23 -20.17
CA GLN A 61 12.25 32.22 -19.73
C GLN A 61 13.07 33.06 -20.75
N PHE A 62 13.10 34.39 -20.57
CA PHE A 62 14.33 35.22 -20.37
C PHE A 62 14.01 36.70 -20.01
N HIS A 63 15.02 37.39 -19.50
CA HIS A 63 15.09 38.68 -18.78
C HIS A 63 14.76 40.01 -19.51
N SER A 64 14.51 41.03 -18.66
CA SER A 64 14.89 42.46 -18.78
C SER A 64 14.07 43.41 -19.67
N SER A 65 13.44 44.43 -19.06
CA SER A 65 13.82 45.87 -19.13
C SER A 65 12.67 46.78 -18.67
N ARG A 66 13.01 47.80 -17.87
CA ARG A 66 12.13 48.88 -17.36
C ARG A 66 11.65 49.80 -18.49
N LEU A 67 10.41 50.32 -18.39
CA LEU A 67 10.13 51.75 -18.60
C LEU A 67 8.76 52.14 -18.02
N PHE A 68 8.81 53.17 -17.17
CA PHE A 68 7.69 53.91 -16.58
C PHE A 68 6.90 54.66 -17.65
N LEU A 69 5.59 54.83 -17.46
CA LEU A 69 4.93 56.14 -17.48
C LEU A 69 3.59 56.06 -16.71
N ARG A 70 3.32 57.16 -16.00
CA ARG A 70 2.33 57.35 -14.93
C ARG A 70 0.97 57.88 -15.48
N PRO A 71 -0.07 57.96 -14.62
CA PRO A 71 -1.49 58.07 -14.96
C PRO A 71 -1.99 59.52 -14.98
N GLU A 72 -3.32 59.71 -15.13
CA GLU A 72 -4.22 60.79 -14.61
C GLU A 72 -5.38 61.06 -15.65
N PRO A 73 -6.49 61.79 -15.35
CA PRO A 73 -7.69 61.25 -14.68
C PRO A 73 -9.05 61.86 -15.17
N GLY A 74 -10.16 61.49 -14.49
CA GLY A 74 -11.39 62.29 -14.34
C GLY A 74 -12.52 62.01 -15.36
N ILE A 75 -13.83 61.98 -15.03
CA ILE A 75 -14.60 62.54 -13.91
C ILE A 75 -15.94 61.76 -13.73
N ILE A 76 -16.18 61.25 -12.52
CA ILE A 76 -17.39 61.30 -11.62
C ILE A 76 -18.79 61.40 -12.28
N SER A 77 -19.65 60.35 -12.32
CA SER A 77 -20.68 59.84 -11.35
C SER A 77 -22.05 60.58 -11.37
N PRO A 78 -23.17 60.07 -10.79
CA PRO A 78 -23.67 58.68 -10.63
C PRO A 78 -25.21 58.54 -10.86
N ALA A 79 -25.74 57.31 -10.98
CA ALA A 79 -27.09 56.94 -10.47
C ALA A 79 -27.35 55.41 -10.57
N GLU A 80 -27.17 54.77 -9.41
CA GLU A 80 -27.97 53.70 -8.78
C GLU A 80 -28.41 52.41 -9.51
N SER A 81 -28.00 51.33 -8.85
CA SER A 81 -28.41 49.92 -8.89
C SER A 81 -29.92 49.73 -8.60
N VAL A 82 -30.59 48.61 -8.92
CA VAL A 82 -30.44 47.26 -8.37
C VAL A 82 -31.32 46.31 -9.21
N GLY A 83 -30.84 45.10 -9.50
CA GLY A 83 -31.59 44.08 -10.22
C GLY A 83 -32.62 43.34 -9.37
N TYR A 84 -33.65 42.78 -10.02
CA TYR A 84 -34.39 41.61 -9.52
C TYR A 84 -34.99 40.79 -10.66
N CYS A 85 -34.96 39.49 -10.42
CA CYS A 85 -35.45 38.37 -11.22
C CYS A 85 -37.00 38.27 -11.18
N ARG A 86 -37.64 37.97 -12.33
CA ARG A 86 -39.01 37.40 -12.47
C ARG A 86 -39.00 36.54 -13.74
N ILE A 87 -38.97 35.21 -13.65
CA ILE A 87 -40.10 34.27 -13.49
C ILE A 87 -41.35 34.67 -14.28
N PHE A 88 -41.56 34.00 -15.42
CA PHE A 88 -42.84 33.86 -16.10
C PHE A 88 -43.45 32.49 -15.74
N ARG A 89 -44.74 32.50 -15.38
CA ARG A 89 -45.56 31.32 -15.07
C ARG A 89 -46.89 31.49 -15.81
N MET A 90 -47.31 30.50 -16.59
CA MET A 90 -48.71 30.19 -16.97
C MET A 90 -48.79 28.66 -17.18
N ALA A 91 -49.49 27.90 -16.32
CA ALA A 91 -50.94 27.56 -16.31
C ALA A 91 -51.22 26.38 -17.27
N CYS A 92 -51.92 25.27 -16.97
CA CYS A 92 -53.04 24.90 -16.06
C CYS A 92 -52.94 23.39 -15.69
N CYS A 93 -53.06 22.94 -14.42
CA CYS A 93 -54.27 22.60 -13.64
C CYS A 93 -55.13 21.40 -14.09
N LYS A 94 -55.13 20.31 -13.29
CA LYS A 94 -56.36 19.74 -12.66
C LYS A 94 -56.08 18.67 -11.58
N ARG A 95 -56.82 18.82 -10.46
CA ARG A 95 -57.14 17.87 -9.36
C ARG A 95 -56.13 17.63 -8.21
N ALA A 96 -56.34 18.36 -7.11
CA ALA A 96 -56.53 17.78 -5.78
C ALA A 96 -57.30 18.81 -4.90
N LYS A 97 -58.42 18.40 -4.31
CA LYS A 97 -59.25 19.19 -3.38
C LYS A 97 -58.96 18.77 -1.94
N SER A 98 -59.08 19.75 -1.02
CA SER A 98 -59.46 19.63 0.40
C SER A 98 -58.37 19.20 1.41
N LEU A 99 -58.07 19.86 2.54
CA LEU A 99 -58.44 21.12 3.24
C LEU A 99 -57.42 21.21 4.43
N THR A 100 -56.52 22.21 4.58
CA THR A 100 -56.54 23.37 5.53
C THR A 100 -57.18 23.13 6.92
N ARG A 101 -56.75 23.64 8.09
CA ARG A 101 -55.75 24.64 8.58
C ARG A 101 -55.94 24.68 10.12
N LEU A 102 -54.91 24.98 10.95
CA LEU A 102 -55.09 25.90 12.10
C LEU A 102 -53.74 26.29 12.77
N ILE A 103 -53.35 27.53 12.49
CA ILE A 103 -52.74 28.59 13.33
C ILE A 103 -51.39 28.32 14.03
N LEU A 104 -50.35 28.93 13.46
CA LEU A 104 -49.17 29.47 14.14
C LEU A 104 -49.30 31.00 14.16
N SER A 105 -49.15 31.61 15.32
CA SER A 105 -48.86 33.04 15.47
C SER A 105 -47.81 33.23 16.56
N GLU A 106 -46.65 33.69 16.12
CA GLU A 106 -45.61 34.50 16.77
C GLU A 106 -45.45 34.48 18.30
N LEU A 107 -44.19 34.25 18.74
CA LEU A 107 -43.45 35.23 19.54
C LEU A 107 -41.95 34.90 19.52
N SER A 108 -41.19 35.81 18.94
CA SER A 108 -39.73 35.84 18.95
C SER A 108 -39.24 36.48 20.25
N VAL A 109 -38.57 35.74 21.14
CA VAL A 109 -37.68 36.32 22.16
C VAL A 109 -36.49 35.39 22.37
N GLY A 110 -35.29 35.90 22.08
CA GLY A 110 -34.03 35.23 22.38
C GLY A 110 -33.64 35.34 23.86
N ARG A 111 -33.02 34.27 24.39
CA ARG A 111 -31.91 34.24 25.38
C ARG A 111 -31.80 32.82 25.96
N GLN A 112 -30.64 32.20 25.78
CA GLN A 112 -30.10 31.17 26.69
C GLN A 112 -29.14 31.87 27.68
N PRO A 113 -28.67 31.24 28.77
CA PRO A 113 -29.23 30.15 29.59
C PRO A 113 -29.21 30.51 31.10
N ARG A 114 -29.87 29.75 31.97
CA ARG A 114 -29.40 29.50 33.36
C ARG A 114 -30.22 28.43 34.09
N LYS A 115 -29.48 27.41 34.53
CA LYS A 115 -29.61 26.62 35.77
C LYS A 115 -31.03 26.38 36.29
N GLY A 116 -31.49 25.14 36.16
CA GLY A 116 -32.62 24.64 36.93
C GLY A 116 -32.29 24.56 38.42
N TYR A 117 -33.25 24.96 39.24
CA TYR A 117 -33.57 24.38 40.55
C TYR A 117 -35.07 24.62 40.83
N PHE A 118 -35.64 23.68 41.58
CA PHE A 118 -37.03 23.48 41.98
C PHE A 118 -37.88 24.72 42.32
N SER A 119 -39.19 24.64 42.06
CA SER A 119 -40.18 24.82 43.14
C SER A 119 -41.53 24.15 42.80
N ARG A 120 -42.08 23.55 43.85
CA ARG A 120 -43.37 22.88 43.98
C ARG A 120 -44.44 23.96 44.18
N ALA A 121 -45.50 23.98 43.38
CA ALA A 121 -46.65 24.84 43.59
C ALA A 121 -47.88 23.99 43.90
N TYR A 122 -48.31 24.06 45.16
CA TYR A 122 -49.69 23.82 45.58
C TYR A 122 -50.55 24.93 44.98
N ILE A 123 -51.70 24.59 44.39
CA ILE A 123 -52.81 25.54 44.25
C ILE A 123 -54.03 24.91 44.91
N GLY A 124 -54.53 25.64 45.90
CA GLY A 124 -55.63 25.28 46.79
C GLY A 124 -57.00 25.38 46.12
N GLU A 125 -57.95 24.85 46.88
CA GLU A 125 -59.35 24.64 46.59
C GLU A 125 -60.14 25.92 46.32
N LEU A 126 -61.12 25.81 45.42
CA LEU A 126 -62.35 26.58 45.44
C LEU A 126 -63.51 25.61 45.16
N ALA A 127 -64.38 25.48 46.16
CA ALA A 127 -65.52 24.56 46.19
C ALA A 127 -66.72 25.11 45.41
N VAL A 128 -67.51 24.22 44.77
CA VAL A 128 -68.97 23.97 44.96
C VAL A 128 -69.39 22.79 44.04
N LYS A 129 -70.12 21.82 44.62
CA LYS A 129 -70.65 20.53 44.07
C LYS A 129 -72.06 20.68 43.44
N PRO A 130 -72.76 19.62 42.95
CA PRO A 130 -72.36 18.42 42.16
C PRO A 130 -73.35 18.10 41.00
N ARG A 131 -73.03 17.13 40.12
CA ARG A 131 -73.92 16.06 39.59
C ARG A 131 -73.27 15.30 38.43
N GLY A 132 -73.35 13.97 38.45
CA GLY A 132 -73.22 13.12 37.25
C GLY A 132 -72.04 12.14 37.27
N LEU A 133 -72.36 10.84 37.29
CA LEU A 133 -71.44 9.69 37.30
C LEU A 133 -70.53 9.65 36.07
N VAL A 134 -69.23 9.35 36.26
CA VAL A 134 -68.47 8.52 35.32
C VAL A 134 -67.54 7.59 36.11
N ASN A 135 -67.76 6.29 35.93
CA ASN A 135 -66.93 5.21 36.44
C ASN A 135 -65.71 5.05 35.51
N LEU A 136 -64.51 5.43 35.96
CA LEU A 136 -63.26 5.32 35.20
C LEU A 136 -62.40 4.16 35.73
N ASN A 137 -62.96 2.95 35.68
CA ASN A 137 -62.17 1.72 35.59
C ASN A 137 -61.94 1.40 34.10
N ALA A 138 -61.11 2.18 33.42
CA ALA A 138 -60.59 1.81 32.10
C ALA A 138 -59.33 2.61 31.79
N LEU A 139 -58.32 1.91 31.27
CA LEU A 139 -57.05 2.42 30.72
C LEU A 139 -55.93 2.73 31.73
N ARG A 140 -55.52 1.70 32.50
CA ARG A 140 -54.09 1.49 32.75
C ARG A 140 -53.44 1.03 31.43
N GLN A 141 -53.23 1.95 30.49
CA GLN A 141 -52.15 1.75 29.52
C GLN A 141 -50.85 1.89 30.29
N VAL A 142 -50.29 0.75 30.71
CA VAL A 142 -48.90 0.68 31.11
C VAL A 142 -48.09 0.96 29.85
N LEU A 143 -47.78 2.25 29.66
CA LEU A 143 -46.67 2.70 28.83
C LEU A 143 -45.42 2.01 29.38
N LEU A 144 -45.09 0.84 28.82
CA LEU A 144 -43.75 0.29 28.89
C LEU A 144 -42.85 1.34 28.22
N ARG A 145 -42.32 2.26 29.02
CA ARG A 145 -41.19 3.09 28.63
C ARG A 145 -40.09 2.11 28.26
N ARG A 146 -39.92 1.86 26.96
CA ARG A 146 -38.64 1.39 26.44
C ARG A 146 -37.66 2.50 26.80
N PHE A 147 -36.91 2.29 27.88
CA PHE A 147 -35.71 3.06 28.14
C PHE A 147 -34.78 2.76 26.96
N SER A 148 -34.87 3.58 25.91
CA SER A 148 -33.78 3.73 24.96
C SER A 148 -32.63 4.30 25.79
N THR A 149 -31.62 3.48 26.09
CA THR A 149 -30.35 3.93 26.65
C THR A 149 -29.61 4.68 25.55
N GLU A 150 -30.11 5.85 25.17
CA GLU A 150 -29.44 6.74 24.23
C GLU A 150 -28.23 7.34 24.95
N VAL A 151 -27.05 6.81 24.63
CA VAL A 151 -25.74 7.32 25.05
C VAL A 151 -25.67 8.80 24.73
N SER A 152 -25.26 9.62 25.70
CA SER A 152 -25.24 11.08 25.56
C SER A 152 -24.30 11.52 24.43
N ALA A 153 -24.61 12.63 23.74
CA ALA A 153 -23.82 13.07 22.57
C ALA A 153 -22.33 13.29 22.88
N ASN A 154 -22.00 13.75 24.09
CA ASN A 154 -20.61 13.92 24.54
C ASN A 154 -19.90 12.57 24.76
N GLU A 155 -20.62 11.59 25.30
CA GLU A 155 -20.11 10.24 25.52
C GLU A 155 -19.90 9.50 24.18
N GLN A 156 -20.79 9.71 23.21
CA GLN A 156 -20.60 9.19 21.84
C GLN A 156 -19.29 9.69 21.21
N ILE A 157 -19.00 10.99 21.33
CA ILE A 157 -17.75 11.58 20.80
C ILE A 157 -16.52 11.00 21.52
N ASN A 158 -16.59 10.85 22.84
CA ASN A 158 -15.52 10.25 23.63
C ASN A 158 -15.26 8.78 23.26
N LEU A 159 -16.32 7.98 23.08
CA LEU A 159 -16.20 6.58 22.66
C LEU A 159 -15.64 6.45 21.23
N ILE A 160 -16.08 7.31 20.30
CA ILE A 160 -15.50 7.38 18.95
C ILE A 160 -14.01 7.73 19.02
N LYS A 161 -13.64 8.70 19.85
CA LYS A 161 -12.23 9.10 20.05
C LYS A 161 -11.41 7.94 20.61
N GLN A 162 -11.87 7.29 21.68
CA GLN A 162 -11.19 6.16 22.31
C GLN A 162 -11.02 4.98 21.35
N LEU A 163 -12.07 4.56 20.64
CA LEU A 163 -11.98 3.44 19.71
C LEU A 163 -11.08 3.77 18.50
N ARG A 164 -11.10 5.02 18.02
CA ARG A 164 -10.20 5.48 16.96
C ARG A 164 -8.75 5.52 17.41
N GLU A 165 -8.47 5.97 18.63
CA GLU A 165 -7.10 5.98 19.18
C GLU A 165 -6.53 4.56 19.28
N ARG A 166 -7.36 3.57 19.64
CA ARG A 166 -6.96 2.15 19.70
C ARG A 166 -6.77 1.52 18.32
N THR A 167 -7.67 1.77 17.37
CA THR A 167 -7.73 1.03 16.09
C THR A 167 -7.14 1.77 14.90
N SER A 168 -6.93 3.09 15.00
CA SER A 168 -6.57 4.00 13.89
C SER A 168 -7.52 3.94 12.67
N ALA A 169 -8.66 3.27 12.77
CA ALA A 169 -9.58 3.07 11.65
C ALA A 169 -10.29 4.39 11.25
N PRO A 170 -10.81 4.49 10.01
CA PRO A 170 -11.56 5.66 9.55
C PRO A 170 -12.74 6.01 10.47
N ILE A 171 -12.90 7.30 10.79
CA ILE A 171 -13.93 7.79 11.75
C ILE A 171 -15.34 7.28 11.40
N LYS A 172 -15.66 7.24 10.10
CA LYS A 172 -16.94 6.76 9.59
C LYS A 172 -17.17 5.30 9.99
N ASP A 173 -16.16 4.46 9.83
CA ASP A 173 -16.27 3.03 10.09
C ASP A 173 -16.33 2.75 11.59
N VAL A 174 -15.55 3.50 12.38
CA VAL A 174 -15.57 3.49 13.86
C VAL A 174 -16.96 3.81 14.39
N LYS A 175 -17.55 4.93 13.93
CA LYS A 175 -18.91 5.34 14.32
C LYS A 175 -19.94 4.28 13.92
N LEU A 176 -19.84 3.71 12.71
CA LEU A 176 -20.77 2.70 12.23
C LEU A 176 -20.72 1.42 13.09
N SER A 177 -19.52 0.93 13.46
CA SER A 177 -19.38 -0.22 14.37
C SER A 177 -19.93 0.07 15.75
N LEU A 178 -19.65 1.26 16.32
CA LEU A 178 -20.17 1.62 17.64
C LEU A 178 -21.69 1.62 17.64
N VAL A 179 -22.33 2.18 16.60
CA VAL A 179 -23.79 2.15 16.47
C VAL A 179 -24.31 0.71 16.33
N ASN A 180 -23.67 -0.12 15.50
CA ASN A 180 -24.09 -1.51 15.28
C ASN A 180 -23.90 -2.40 16.53
N CYS A 181 -22.93 -2.07 17.38
CA CYS A 181 -22.59 -2.80 18.60
C CYS A 181 -23.18 -2.15 19.85
N ASN A 182 -24.22 -1.32 19.74
CA ASN A 182 -24.88 -0.67 20.87
C ASN A 182 -23.91 0.10 21.79
N TRP A 183 -22.91 0.76 21.19
CA TRP A 183 -21.86 1.55 21.86
C TRP A 183 -20.92 0.74 22.77
N ASP A 184 -20.87 -0.58 22.62
CA ASP A 184 -19.86 -1.44 23.25
C ASP A 184 -18.52 -1.37 22.50
N LEU A 185 -17.46 -0.94 23.21
CA LEU A 185 -16.11 -0.77 22.65
C LEU A 185 -15.49 -2.09 22.18
N GLU A 186 -15.63 -3.17 22.95
CA GLU A 186 -14.98 -4.46 22.67
C GLU A 186 -15.68 -5.16 21.50
N ALA A 187 -17.02 -5.13 21.50
CA ALA A 187 -17.81 -5.63 20.38
C ALA A 187 -17.55 -4.83 19.09
N ALA A 188 -17.47 -3.50 19.18
CA ALA A 188 -17.17 -2.63 18.05
C ALA A 188 -15.76 -2.86 17.48
N GLN A 189 -14.77 -3.12 18.34
CA GLN A 189 -13.42 -3.48 17.91
C GLN A 189 -13.41 -4.79 17.12
N LYS A 190 -14.12 -5.81 17.61
CA LYS A 190 -14.26 -7.10 16.89
C LYS A 190 -14.99 -6.94 15.55
N ASP A 191 -16.01 -6.10 15.50
CA ASP A 191 -16.72 -5.78 14.25
C ASP A 191 -15.83 -5.06 13.22
N LEU A 192 -15.01 -4.10 13.68
CA LEU A 192 -14.02 -3.42 12.84
C LEU A 192 -13.02 -4.40 12.23
N ARG A 193 -12.50 -5.35 13.00
CA ARG A 193 -11.59 -6.38 12.48
C ARG A 193 -12.24 -7.21 11.37
N LYS A 194 -13.45 -7.71 11.59
CA LYS A 194 -14.20 -8.51 10.60
C LYS A 194 -14.43 -7.74 9.30
N ARG A 195 -14.85 -6.48 9.40
CA ARG A 195 -15.07 -5.62 8.22
C ARG A 195 -13.74 -5.25 7.55
N GLY A 196 -12.69 -5.06 8.34
CA GLY A 196 -11.33 -4.77 7.89
C GLY A 196 -10.79 -5.82 6.93
N VAL A 197 -10.94 -7.10 7.27
CA VAL A 197 -10.52 -8.22 6.39
C VAL A 197 -11.17 -8.14 5.01
N VAL A 198 -12.48 -7.84 4.96
CA VAL A 198 -13.21 -7.72 3.68
C VAL A 198 -12.76 -6.48 2.89
N LEU A 199 -12.47 -5.37 3.56
CA LEU A 199 -11.99 -4.15 2.92
C LEU A 199 -10.58 -4.31 2.38
N ALA A 200 -9.69 -4.98 3.12
CA ALA A 200 -8.35 -5.31 2.69
C ALA A 200 -8.38 -6.23 1.46
N ALA A 201 -9.22 -7.28 1.49
CA ALA A 201 -9.39 -8.18 0.35
C ALA A 201 -9.89 -7.49 -0.92
N LYS A 202 -10.71 -6.43 -0.80
CA LYS A 202 -11.15 -5.62 -1.95
C LYS A 202 -10.05 -4.70 -2.50
N LYS A 203 -9.05 -4.38 -1.69
CA LYS A 203 -7.94 -3.48 -2.08
C LYS A 203 -6.69 -4.24 -2.52
N SER A 204 -6.62 -5.55 -2.27
CA SER A 204 -5.45 -6.39 -2.57
C SER A 204 -5.04 -6.39 -4.05
N SER A 205 -5.97 -6.12 -4.96
CA SER A 205 -5.71 -6.06 -6.40
C SER A 205 -5.06 -4.75 -6.86
N ARG A 206 -4.93 -3.74 -5.99
CA ARG A 206 -4.34 -2.44 -6.33
C ARG A 206 -2.82 -2.54 -6.37
N THR A 207 -2.17 -1.74 -7.21
CA THR A 207 -0.72 -1.71 -7.31
C THR A 207 -0.09 -1.11 -6.06
N ALA A 208 0.64 -1.91 -5.30
CA ALA A 208 1.46 -1.48 -4.18
C ALA A 208 2.93 -1.47 -4.62
N ALA A 209 3.41 -0.31 -5.08
CA ALA A 209 4.79 -0.09 -5.57
C ALA A 209 5.66 0.66 -4.55
N GLU A 210 5.06 1.30 -3.55
CA GLU A 210 5.77 1.94 -2.45
C GLU A 210 5.94 0.97 -1.28
N GLY A 211 6.59 1.38 -0.19
CA GLY A 211 6.84 0.51 0.96
C GLY A 211 8.18 0.71 1.64
N LEU A 212 8.62 -0.33 2.37
CA LEU A 212 9.90 -0.38 3.07
C LEU A 212 10.56 -1.75 2.93
N LEU A 213 11.89 -1.72 2.91
CA LEU A 213 12.74 -2.85 3.19
C LEU A 213 13.08 -2.85 4.67
N SER A 214 12.96 -4.00 5.33
CA SER A 214 13.44 -4.19 6.68
C SER A 214 14.55 -5.24 6.72
N VAL A 215 15.61 -4.93 7.46
CA VAL A 215 16.76 -5.82 7.65
C VAL A 215 16.86 -6.25 9.11
N ALA A 216 16.98 -7.55 9.32
CA ALA A 216 17.36 -8.13 10.61
C ALA A 216 18.62 -8.98 10.40
N GLN A 217 19.61 -8.83 11.27
CA GLN A 217 20.89 -9.52 11.12
C GLN A 217 21.48 -10.01 12.45
N THR A 218 22.21 -11.12 12.37
CA THR A 218 23.22 -11.57 13.33
C THR A 218 24.59 -11.37 12.69
N GLU A 219 25.66 -11.83 13.33
CA GLU A 219 27.01 -11.74 12.75
C GLU A 219 27.19 -12.58 11.48
N LYS A 220 26.45 -13.69 11.39
CA LYS A 220 26.61 -14.70 10.32
C LYS A 220 25.42 -14.83 9.38
N LYS A 221 24.29 -14.19 9.68
CA LYS A 221 23.05 -14.27 8.89
C LYS A 221 22.39 -12.91 8.84
N ALA A 222 21.99 -12.45 7.65
CA ALA A 222 21.11 -11.30 7.49
C ALA A 222 19.90 -11.68 6.65
N VAL A 223 18.76 -11.09 6.96
CA VAL A 223 17.54 -11.23 6.21
C VAL A 223 16.97 -9.87 5.91
N VAL A 224 16.58 -9.65 4.66
CA VAL A 224 15.84 -8.48 4.21
C VAL A 224 14.46 -8.90 3.73
N VAL A 225 13.43 -8.12 4.09
CA VAL A 225 12.04 -8.34 3.67
C VAL A 225 11.49 -7.06 3.08
N GLU A 226 10.86 -7.16 1.91
CA GLU A 226 10.12 -6.07 1.25
C GLU A 226 8.63 -6.13 1.60
N LEU A 227 8.17 -5.11 2.33
CA LEU A 227 6.75 -4.87 2.62
C LEU A 227 6.28 -3.68 1.80
N ASN A 228 5.36 -3.90 0.87
CA ASN A 228 4.84 -2.86 -0.02
C ASN A 228 3.50 -2.29 0.44
N CYS A 229 3.27 -1.02 0.10
CA CYS A 229 2.00 -0.30 0.22
C CYS A 229 1.72 0.55 -1.03
N GLU A 230 0.53 1.17 -1.10
CA GLU A 230 0.17 2.04 -2.25
C GLU A 230 0.91 3.38 -2.19
N THR A 231 1.00 4.01 -1.01
CA THR A 231 1.60 5.35 -0.85
C THR A 231 2.77 5.39 0.11
N ASP A 232 3.64 6.40 -0.03
CA ASP A 232 4.77 6.64 0.87
C ASP A 232 4.34 7.15 2.26
N PHE A 233 3.13 7.71 2.38
CA PHE A 233 2.54 8.11 3.66
C PHE A 233 2.31 6.92 4.57
N VAL A 234 1.85 5.80 4.03
CA VAL A 234 1.67 4.55 4.78
C VAL A 234 3.02 3.96 5.18
N ALA A 235 4.03 4.01 4.31
CA ALA A 235 5.38 3.54 4.63
C ALA A 235 5.99 4.27 5.85
N ARG A 236 5.65 5.54 6.07
CA ARG A 236 6.11 6.33 7.23
C ARG A 236 5.31 6.11 8.52
N ASN A 237 4.27 5.29 8.48
CA ASN A 237 3.46 5.00 9.67
C ASN A 237 4.24 4.13 10.69
N ASP A 238 4.02 4.36 11.99
CA ASP A 238 4.65 3.65 13.11
C ASP A 238 4.30 2.16 13.12
N VAL A 239 3.03 1.84 12.91
CA VAL A 239 2.51 0.47 12.88
C VAL A 239 3.08 -0.30 11.68
N PHE A 240 3.17 0.35 10.52
CA PHE A 240 3.72 -0.24 9.30
C PHE A 240 5.21 -0.58 9.46
N GLN A 241 6.00 0.36 9.99
CA GLN A 241 7.43 0.16 10.28
C GLN A 241 7.67 -0.94 11.31
N TYR A 242 6.82 -1.00 12.34
CA TYR A 242 6.88 -2.06 13.35
C TYR A 242 6.59 -3.44 12.76
N LEU A 243 5.56 -3.55 11.90
CA LEU A 243 5.25 -4.79 11.20
C LEU A 243 6.45 -5.22 10.32
N ALA A 244 6.98 -4.32 9.49
CA ALA A 244 8.12 -4.62 8.61
C ALA A 244 9.33 -5.16 9.40
N SER A 245 9.68 -4.48 10.51
CA SER A 245 10.76 -4.89 11.41
C SER A 245 10.51 -6.27 12.04
N SER A 246 9.28 -6.52 12.46
CA SER A 246 8.89 -7.80 13.04
C SER A 246 8.97 -8.95 12.03
N LEU A 247 8.59 -8.71 10.77
CA LEU A 247 8.71 -9.69 9.69
C LEU A 247 10.17 -10.09 9.44
N ALA A 248 11.08 -9.13 9.37
CA ALA A 248 12.50 -9.42 9.19
C ALA A 248 13.08 -10.24 10.35
N ARG A 249 12.71 -9.93 11.61
CA ARG A 249 13.14 -10.72 12.78
C ARG A 249 12.63 -12.15 12.75
N ILE A 250 11.37 -12.37 12.37
CA ILE A 250 10.80 -13.72 12.26
C ILE A 250 11.50 -14.51 11.17
N ALA A 251 11.74 -13.88 10.01
CA ALA A 251 12.46 -14.50 8.92
C ALA A 251 13.91 -14.85 9.31
N LEU A 252 14.55 -14.02 10.15
CA LEU A 252 15.88 -14.30 10.71
C LEU A 252 15.85 -15.49 11.68
N SER A 253 14.88 -15.53 12.60
CA SER A 253 14.68 -16.60 13.59
C SER A 253 14.12 -17.90 12.99
N ALA A 254 13.63 -17.87 11.76
CA ALA A 254 13.18 -19.07 11.07
C ALA A 254 14.38 -19.95 10.71
N ASP A 255 14.47 -21.08 11.41
CA ASP A 255 15.35 -22.20 11.10
C ASP A 255 14.68 -23.09 10.05
N SER A 256 14.61 -22.63 8.80
CA SER A 256 14.23 -23.56 7.73
C SER A 256 15.46 -24.36 7.31
N SER A 257 15.27 -25.66 7.14
CA SER A 257 16.27 -26.58 6.56
C SER A 257 16.78 -26.13 5.18
N MET A 258 16.01 -25.28 4.48
CA MET A 258 16.42 -24.60 3.24
C MET A 258 17.53 -23.56 3.47
N VAL A 259 17.58 -22.91 4.64
CA VAL A 259 18.62 -21.92 5.02
C VAL A 259 19.99 -22.58 5.24
N GLN A 260 20.03 -23.89 5.55
CA GLN A 260 21.28 -24.57 5.90
C GLN A 260 22.09 -25.05 4.69
N ALA A 261 21.47 -25.17 3.51
CA ALA A 261 22.14 -25.70 2.32
C ALA A 261 22.67 -24.61 1.36
N GLN A 262 22.21 -23.37 1.50
CA GLN A 262 22.49 -22.29 0.56
C GLN A 262 22.88 -21.01 1.29
N GLU A 263 24.04 -20.45 0.97
CA GLU A 263 24.59 -19.22 1.55
C GLU A 263 23.77 -17.97 1.19
N ALA A 264 22.90 -18.09 0.19
CA ALA A 264 21.98 -17.06 -0.25
C ALA A 264 20.71 -17.72 -0.79
N PHE A 265 19.53 -17.23 -0.39
CA PHE A 265 18.27 -17.62 -1.03
C PHE A 265 17.24 -16.49 -1.05
N ILE A 266 16.51 -16.41 -2.16
CA ILE A 266 15.34 -15.55 -2.35
C ILE A 266 14.10 -16.35 -1.92
N PHE A 267 13.16 -15.71 -1.23
CA PHE A 267 11.88 -16.31 -0.87
C PHE A 267 10.71 -15.36 -1.17
N GLY A 268 9.59 -15.95 -1.59
CA GLY A 268 8.33 -15.23 -1.80
C GLY A 268 7.50 -15.09 -0.52
N PRO A 269 6.32 -14.45 -0.60
CA PRO A 269 5.45 -14.22 0.55
C PRO A 269 4.99 -15.52 1.21
N GLU A 270 4.79 -16.59 0.42
CA GLU A 270 4.37 -17.92 0.88
C GLU A 270 5.26 -18.50 1.99
N TYR A 271 6.53 -18.08 2.04
CA TYR A 271 7.47 -18.50 3.09
C TYR A 271 7.08 -17.94 4.47
N LEU A 272 6.55 -16.72 4.53
CA LEU A 272 6.24 -16.05 5.80
C LEU A 272 4.76 -16.13 6.18
N GLU A 273 3.84 -16.20 5.22
CA GLU A 273 2.38 -16.04 5.43
C GLU A 273 1.80 -16.86 6.60
N ASN A 274 2.21 -18.12 6.73
CA ASN A 274 1.70 -19.05 7.73
C ASN A 274 2.51 -19.08 9.04
N MET A 275 3.62 -18.34 9.11
CA MET A 275 4.43 -18.27 10.32
C MET A 275 3.67 -17.55 11.43
N LYS A 276 3.89 -18.01 12.67
CA LYS A 276 3.30 -17.36 13.83
C LYS A 276 4.04 -16.08 14.15
N ILE A 277 3.29 -15.01 14.38
CA ILE A 277 3.83 -13.70 14.75
C ILE A 277 3.22 -13.26 16.08
N ASN A 278 4.08 -12.81 16.99
CA ASN A 278 3.66 -12.15 18.22
C ASN A 278 4.10 -10.69 18.13
N LEU A 279 3.12 -9.80 17.99
CA LEU A 279 3.34 -8.35 17.90
C LEU A 279 3.04 -7.74 19.27
N ASP A 280 4.07 -7.21 19.90
CA ASP A 280 3.95 -6.44 21.14
C ASP A 280 3.78 -4.96 20.79
N HIS A 281 2.60 -4.61 20.26
CA HIS A 281 2.28 -3.24 19.87
C HIS A 281 0.85 -2.88 20.31
N PRO A 282 0.62 -1.72 20.96
CA PRO A 282 -0.65 -1.39 21.62
C PRO A 282 -1.86 -1.29 20.68
N LYS A 283 -1.61 -1.08 19.38
CA LYS A 283 -2.64 -0.96 18.34
C LYS A 283 -2.86 -2.23 17.52
N LEU A 284 -1.97 -3.22 17.65
CA LEU A 284 -2.04 -4.46 16.87
C LEU A 284 -2.58 -5.58 17.73
N SER A 285 -3.41 -6.40 17.13
CA SER A 285 -4.06 -7.52 17.81
C SER A 285 -3.33 -8.77 17.37
N GLY A 286 -2.57 -9.40 18.27
CA GLY A 286 -1.68 -10.53 17.97
C GLY A 286 -2.34 -11.84 17.53
N GLU A 287 -3.38 -11.82 16.70
CA GLU A 287 -3.95 -13.02 16.11
C GLU A 287 -2.98 -13.63 15.07
N THR A 288 -2.95 -14.96 15.05
CA THR A 288 -1.72 -15.75 15.24
C THR A 288 -0.74 -15.84 14.07
N THR A 289 -1.00 -15.27 12.88
CA THR A 289 -0.19 -15.47 11.66
C THR A 289 0.25 -14.17 11.00
N VAL A 290 1.35 -14.23 10.26
CA VAL A 290 1.88 -13.12 9.46
C VAL A 290 0.83 -12.56 8.50
N GLN A 291 0.11 -13.42 7.78
CA GLN A 291 -0.91 -12.98 6.82
C GLN A 291 -2.04 -12.19 7.51
N ASN A 292 -2.43 -12.60 8.71
CA ASN A 292 -3.46 -11.90 9.47
C ASN A 292 -2.97 -10.53 9.95
N ALA A 293 -1.71 -10.44 10.42
CA ALA A 293 -1.10 -9.17 10.81
C ALA A 293 -1.01 -8.18 9.63
N VAL A 294 -0.59 -8.65 8.45
CA VAL A 294 -0.56 -7.83 7.22
C VAL A 294 -1.96 -7.34 6.86
N THR A 295 -2.96 -8.22 6.94
CA THR A 295 -4.36 -7.91 6.65
C THR A 295 -4.93 -6.90 7.66
N GLU A 296 -4.56 -7.02 8.95
CA GLU A 296 -4.95 -6.07 9.99
C GLU A 296 -4.37 -4.69 9.70
N VAL A 297 -3.07 -4.58 9.40
CA VAL A 297 -2.45 -3.30 9.04
C VAL A 297 -3.10 -2.71 7.79
N ALA A 298 -3.34 -3.51 6.75
CA ALA A 298 -4.03 -3.07 5.53
C ALA A 298 -5.43 -2.50 5.84
N ALA A 299 -6.17 -3.13 6.75
CA ALA A 299 -7.47 -2.65 7.21
C ALA A 299 -7.38 -1.32 7.97
N MET A 300 -6.37 -1.16 8.83
CA MET A 300 -6.15 0.05 9.62
C MET A 300 -5.75 1.24 8.73
N VAL A 301 -4.79 1.02 7.81
CA VAL A 301 -4.30 2.09 6.92
C VAL A 301 -5.26 2.38 5.77
N GLY A 302 -6.08 1.40 5.38
CA GLY A 302 -7.02 1.55 4.28
C GLY A 302 -6.36 1.53 2.89
N GLU A 303 -5.17 0.97 2.75
CA GLU A 303 -4.45 0.76 1.50
C GLU A 303 -4.12 -0.73 1.33
N ASN A 304 -3.79 -1.14 0.11
CA ASN A 304 -3.18 -2.43 -0.13
C ASN A 304 -1.82 -2.50 0.57
N VAL A 305 -1.63 -3.52 1.40
CA VAL A 305 -0.36 -3.85 2.02
C VAL A 305 -0.06 -5.31 1.72
N LYS A 306 1.13 -5.61 1.21
CA LYS A 306 1.53 -6.97 0.85
C LYS A 306 3.01 -7.21 1.10
N ILE A 307 3.34 -8.43 1.52
CA ILE A 307 4.71 -8.94 1.49
C ILE A 307 5.00 -9.30 0.04
N ARG A 308 6.15 -8.88 -0.49
CA ARG A 308 6.48 -9.14 -1.89
C ARG A 308 7.56 -10.18 -2.05
N ARG A 309 8.69 -9.98 -1.38
CA ARG A 309 9.86 -10.86 -1.47
C ARG A 309 10.73 -10.63 -0.24
N GLY A 310 11.54 -11.62 0.07
CA GLY A 310 12.66 -11.45 0.97
C GLY A 310 13.89 -12.18 0.45
N TYR A 311 15.01 -11.87 1.06
CA TYR A 311 16.28 -12.48 0.77
C TYR A 311 17.00 -12.74 2.07
N ALA A 312 17.56 -13.94 2.19
CA ALA A 312 18.39 -14.32 3.31
C ALA A 312 19.79 -14.63 2.81
N LEU A 313 20.77 -14.13 3.57
CA LEU A 313 22.18 -14.26 3.32
C LEU A 313 22.83 -14.84 4.58
N SER A 314 23.62 -15.89 4.41
CA SER A 314 24.41 -16.49 5.47
C SER A 314 25.85 -16.67 5.00
N THR A 315 26.77 -16.74 5.96
CA THR A 315 28.15 -17.14 5.68
C THR A 315 28.44 -18.45 6.41
N SER A 316 28.92 -19.44 5.66
CA SER A 316 29.24 -20.77 6.15
C SER A 316 30.61 -20.83 6.84
N SER A 317 31.49 -19.87 6.52
CA SER A 317 32.91 -19.83 6.84
C SER A 317 33.25 -18.82 7.96
N HIS A 318 34.55 -18.54 8.14
CA HIS A 318 35.05 -17.44 8.97
C HIS A 318 34.76 -16.11 8.27
N GLY A 319 33.50 -15.69 8.31
CA GLY A 319 33.03 -14.49 7.63
C GLY A 319 32.13 -13.62 8.49
N VAL A 320 31.84 -12.44 7.96
CA VAL A 320 30.92 -11.47 8.55
C VAL A 320 29.87 -11.06 7.52
N VAL A 321 28.63 -10.96 7.96
CA VAL A 321 27.54 -10.38 7.16
C VAL A 321 27.40 -8.90 7.50
N LEU A 322 27.32 -8.08 6.46
CA LEU A 322 27.23 -6.63 6.56
C LEU A 322 26.03 -6.14 5.77
N SER A 323 25.41 -5.08 6.29
CA SER A 323 24.26 -4.45 5.66
C SER A 323 24.39 -2.94 5.66
N TYR A 324 23.79 -2.33 4.66
CA TYR A 324 23.59 -0.89 4.58
C TYR A 324 22.16 -0.62 4.13
N LEU A 325 21.48 0.27 4.85
CA LEU A 325 20.16 0.76 4.50
C LEU A 325 20.25 2.23 4.11
N HIS A 326 19.55 2.61 3.05
CA HIS A 326 19.45 3.99 2.58
C HIS A 326 18.02 4.51 2.70
N THR A 327 17.90 5.82 2.96
CA THR A 327 16.62 6.49 3.23
C THR A 327 15.88 5.83 4.40
N CYS A 328 16.51 5.82 5.58
CA CYS A 328 16.01 5.12 6.77
C CYS A 328 15.10 6.04 7.60
N PRO A 329 13.77 5.80 7.65
CA PRO A 329 12.91 6.53 8.57
C PRO A 329 13.17 6.13 10.04
N GLN A 330 13.59 4.89 10.28
CA GLN A 330 13.98 4.33 11.57
C GLN A 330 15.13 3.32 11.40
N PRO A 331 15.89 3.01 12.47
CA PRO A 331 16.89 1.95 12.43
C PRO A 331 16.28 0.60 12.00
N GLY A 332 16.94 -0.11 11.09
CA GLY A 332 16.48 -1.43 10.61
C GLY A 332 15.45 -1.41 9.48
N VAL A 333 15.04 -0.22 9.01
CA VAL A 333 14.17 -0.06 7.83
C VAL A 333 14.72 1.00 6.87
N GLY A 334 14.51 0.83 5.57
CA GLY A 334 14.93 1.77 4.54
C GLY A 334 14.23 1.54 3.20
N ARG A 335 14.54 2.35 2.18
CA ARG A 335 13.99 2.18 0.81
C ARG A 335 14.92 1.39 -0.12
N ILE A 336 16.21 1.38 0.20
CA ILE A 336 17.21 0.60 -0.53
C ILE A 336 18.07 -0.13 0.49
N ALA A 337 18.33 -1.40 0.25
CA ALA A 337 19.18 -2.24 1.09
C ALA A 337 20.33 -2.81 0.25
N GLY A 338 21.53 -2.77 0.81
CA GLY A 338 22.70 -3.50 0.34
C GLY A 338 23.12 -4.51 1.39
N LEU A 339 23.23 -5.78 1.03
CA LEU A 339 23.80 -6.84 1.87
C LEU A 339 25.07 -7.37 1.23
N LEU A 340 26.01 -7.79 2.07
CA LEU A 340 27.31 -8.31 1.65
C LEU A 340 27.80 -9.34 2.67
N THR A 341 28.35 -10.47 2.20
CA THR A 341 29.22 -11.32 3.03
C THR A 341 30.67 -11.10 2.67
N LEU A 342 31.51 -10.96 3.70
CA LEU A 342 32.95 -11.04 3.57
C LEU A 342 33.43 -12.30 4.26
N GLU A 343 34.24 -13.08 3.56
CA GLU A 343 34.74 -14.37 4.01
C GLU A 343 36.27 -14.37 4.02
N ILE A 344 36.83 -15.05 5.01
CA ILE A 344 38.27 -15.22 5.15
C ILE A 344 38.60 -16.71 5.03
N GLU A 345 39.67 -17.03 4.30
CA GLU A 345 40.15 -18.40 4.18
C GLU A 345 40.66 -18.97 5.51
N ASP A 346 41.35 -18.16 6.32
CA ASP A 346 41.90 -18.55 7.62
C ASP A 346 41.17 -17.86 8.79
N GLY A 347 40.70 -18.64 9.77
CA GLY A 347 39.83 -18.16 10.86
C GLY A 347 40.45 -17.33 11.98
N ASN A 348 41.70 -16.88 11.84
CA ASN A 348 42.47 -16.25 12.93
C ASN A 348 42.44 -14.71 12.92
N ALA A 349 41.68 -14.11 12.00
CA ALA A 349 41.67 -12.68 11.75
C ALA A 349 40.63 -11.91 12.58
N SER A 350 40.97 -10.66 12.94
CA SER A 350 40.04 -9.75 13.63
C SER A 350 38.90 -9.34 12.70
N LEU A 351 37.66 -9.63 13.10
CA LEU A 351 36.46 -9.29 12.35
C LEU A 351 36.21 -7.77 12.26
N ASP A 352 36.80 -6.97 13.15
CA ASP A 352 36.55 -5.52 13.21
C ASP A 352 37.08 -4.78 11.97
N ALA A 353 38.24 -5.20 11.45
CA ALA A 353 38.79 -4.64 10.21
C ALA A 353 37.85 -4.88 9.01
N LEU A 354 37.22 -6.06 8.94
CA LEU A 354 36.25 -6.39 7.90
C LEU A 354 35.00 -5.51 7.99
N ARG A 355 34.52 -5.22 9.21
CA ARG A 355 33.30 -4.42 9.41
C ARG A 355 33.48 -3.00 8.88
N GLY A 356 34.65 -2.39 9.07
CA GLY A 356 34.93 -1.03 8.61
C GLY A 356 34.86 -0.90 7.08
N VAL A 357 35.65 -1.70 6.37
CA VAL A 357 35.67 -1.69 4.90
C VAL A 357 34.35 -2.22 4.33
N GLY A 358 33.82 -3.30 4.88
CA GLY A 358 32.65 -3.95 4.34
C GLY A 358 31.35 -3.16 4.53
N SER A 359 31.22 -2.34 5.58
CA SER A 359 30.09 -1.40 5.70
C SER A 359 30.11 -0.38 4.57
N SER A 360 31.30 0.09 4.19
CA SER A 360 31.48 1.01 3.07
C SER A 360 31.23 0.32 1.72
N LEU A 361 31.56 -0.97 1.59
CA LEU A 361 31.21 -1.78 0.42
C LEU A 361 29.70 -2.02 0.30
N ALA A 362 28.98 -2.29 1.39
CA ALA A 362 27.53 -2.44 1.37
C ALA A 362 26.84 -1.15 0.90
N MET A 363 27.36 0.01 1.30
CA MET A 363 26.90 1.30 0.79
C MET A 363 27.27 1.53 -0.69
N HIS A 364 28.47 1.11 -1.12
CA HIS A 364 28.85 1.13 -2.52
C HIS A 364 27.90 0.30 -3.39
N ILE A 365 27.50 -0.89 -2.95
CA ILE A 365 26.51 -1.73 -3.64
C ILE A 365 25.19 -0.98 -3.82
N VAL A 366 24.69 -0.31 -2.78
CA VAL A 366 23.46 0.49 -2.86
C VAL A 366 23.56 1.60 -3.93
N ALA A 367 24.69 2.30 -3.98
CA ALA A 367 24.91 3.43 -4.86
C ALA A 367 25.20 3.02 -6.32
N SER A 368 26.06 2.02 -6.53
CA SER A 368 26.61 1.64 -7.84
C SER A 368 25.82 0.58 -8.59
N LYS A 369 24.83 -0.05 -7.95
CA LYS A 369 23.93 -1.06 -8.56
C LYS A 369 24.66 -2.15 -9.39
N PRO A 370 25.72 -2.80 -8.87
CA PRO A 370 26.37 -3.90 -9.57
C PRO A 370 25.38 -5.05 -9.81
N LEU A 371 25.49 -5.70 -10.97
CA LEU A 371 24.70 -6.87 -11.35
C LEU A 371 25.46 -8.18 -11.11
N PHE A 372 26.79 -8.15 -11.25
CA PHE A 372 27.63 -9.34 -11.13
C PHE A 372 28.79 -9.09 -10.15
N LEU A 373 29.26 -10.16 -9.49
CA LEU A 373 30.41 -10.04 -8.59
C LEU A 373 31.71 -9.90 -9.39
N SER A 374 31.93 -10.80 -10.35
CA SER A 374 33.14 -10.88 -11.17
C SER A 374 32.81 -11.00 -12.66
N LYS A 375 33.81 -10.83 -13.52
CA LYS A 375 33.63 -10.87 -14.99
C LYS A 375 33.18 -12.24 -15.49
N GLU A 376 33.60 -13.29 -14.78
CA GLU A 376 33.33 -14.68 -15.13
C GLU A 376 31.86 -15.06 -14.92
N LEU A 377 31.15 -14.30 -14.07
CA LEU A 377 29.72 -14.51 -13.79
C LEU A 377 28.81 -13.77 -14.79
N VAL A 378 29.36 -13.00 -15.72
CA VAL A 378 28.57 -12.30 -16.73
C VAL A 378 28.18 -13.29 -17.84
N PRO A 379 26.89 -13.47 -18.16
CA PRO A 379 26.44 -14.38 -19.21
C PRO A 379 27.05 -14.03 -20.57
N SER A 380 27.53 -15.04 -21.30
CA SER A 380 28.11 -14.84 -22.64
C SER A 380 27.11 -14.20 -23.61
N GLU A 381 25.84 -14.57 -23.53
CA GLU A 381 24.75 -14.00 -24.34
C GLU A 381 24.60 -12.49 -24.12
N ALA A 382 24.66 -12.03 -22.86
CA ALA A 382 24.59 -10.61 -22.54
C ALA A 382 25.81 -9.85 -23.08
N LEU A 383 27.01 -10.45 -23.00
CA LEU A 383 28.23 -9.87 -23.55
C LEU A 383 28.22 -9.79 -25.07
N GLU A 384 27.71 -10.81 -25.76
CA GLU A 384 27.59 -10.84 -27.21
C GLU A 384 26.57 -9.81 -27.70
N SER A 385 25.39 -9.78 -27.09
CA SER A 385 24.36 -8.80 -27.40
C SER A 385 24.87 -7.36 -27.20
N GLU A 386 25.56 -7.08 -26.08
CA GLU A 386 26.12 -5.75 -25.83
C GLU A 386 27.21 -5.40 -26.85
N ARG A 387 28.10 -6.35 -27.18
CA ARG A 387 29.12 -6.14 -28.22
C ARG A 387 28.51 -5.83 -29.57
N ASP A 388 27.45 -6.52 -29.96
CA ASP A 388 26.77 -6.32 -31.24
C ASP A 388 26.10 -4.93 -31.30
N ILE A 389 25.45 -4.51 -30.21
CA ILE A 389 24.89 -3.15 -30.09
C ILE A 389 26.00 -2.10 -30.25
N LEU A 390 27.12 -2.27 -29.53
CA LEU A 390 28.24 -1.33 -29.58
C LEU A 390 28.93 -1.30 -30.94
N LYS A 391 29.02 -2.46 -31.61
CA LYS A 391 29.57 -2.58 -32.96
C LYS A 391 28.68 -1.87 -33.98
N ALA A 392 27.37 -2.12 -33.95
CA ALA A 392 26.41 -1.43 -34.81
C ALA A 392 26.44 0.10 -34.61
N GLN A 393 26.56 0.56 -33.36
CA GLN A 393 26.74 1.97 -33.06
C GLN A 393 28.06 2.52 -33.63
N ALA A 394 29.16 1.76 -33.55
CA ALA A 394 30.46 2.21 -34.03
C ALA A 394 30.58 2.19 -35.56
N GLU A 395 29.91 1.27 -36.26
CA GLU A 395 29.88 1.20 -37.73
C GLU A 395 29.24 2.47 -38.35
N SER A 396 28.25 3.05 -37.68
CA SER A 396 27.65 4.34 -38.09
C SER A 396 28.63 5.53 -38.06
N SER A 397 29.80 5.39 -37.44
CA SER A 397 30.79 6.47 -37.28
C SER A 397 31.77 6.62 -38.45
N GLY A 398 31.70 5.75 -39.48
CA GLY A 398 32.51 5.86 -40.69
C GLY A 398 34.02 5.63 -40.49
N LYS A 399 34.42 5.02 -39.36
CA LYS A 399 35.83 4.73 -39.02
C LYS A 399 36.30 3.41 -39.62
N SER A 400 37.61 3.19 -39.68
CA SER A 400 38.18 1.92 -40.12
C SER A 400 37.84 0.76 -39.18
N GLN A 401 37.82 -0.47 -39.70
CA GLN A 401 37.49 -1.68 -38.93
C GLN A 401 38.33 -1.83 -37.65
N MET A 402 39.65 -1.60 -37.75
CA MET A 402 40.55 -1.65 -36.59
C MET A 402 40.25 -0.57 -35.53
N ALA A 403 39.79 0.61 -35.95
CA ALA A 403 39.37 1.66 -35.02
C ALA A 403 38.03 1.30 -34.35
N ILE A 404 37.11 0.69 -35.10
CA ILE A 404 35.82 0.20 -34.58
C ILE A 404 36.04 -0.87 -33.50
N GLU A 405 36.89 -1.87 -33.77
CA GLU A 405 37.19 -2.94 -32.81
C GLU A 405 37.78 -2.39 -31.49
N LYS A 406 38.76 -1.47 -31.58
CA LYS A 406 39.31 -0.81 -30.39
C LYS A 406 38.28 0.02 -29.62
N MET A 407 37.34 0.65 -30.33
CA MET A 407 36.24 1.40 -29.70
C MET A 407 35.30 0.47 -28.95
N VAL A 408 34.91 -0.66 -29.57
CA VAL A 408 34.06 -1.66 -28.93
C VAL A 408 34.75 -2.23 -27.70
N GLU A 409 36.03 -2.60 -27.79
CA GLU A 409 36.81 -3.09 -26.65
C GLU A 409 36.85 -2.08 -25.48
N GLY A 410 37.09 -0.80 -25.79
CA GLY A 410 37.08 0.26 -24.78
C GLY A 410 35.71 0.44 -24.11
N ARG A 411 34.62 0.36 -24.87
CA ARG A 411 33.26 0.44 -24.34
C ARG A 411 32.87 -0.80 -23.54
N MET A 412 33.29 -1.98 -23.96
CA MET A 412 33.12 -3.22 -23.19
C MET A 412 33.84 -3.15 -21.84
N ARG A 413 35.02 -2.52 -21.80
CA ARG A 413 35.72 -2.27 -20.52
C ARG A 413 34.88 -1.39 -19.58
N LYS A 414 34.26 -0.33 -20.12
CA LYS A 414 33.35 0.54 -19.36
C LYS A 414 32.10 -0.22 -18.90
N TYR A 415 31.54 -1.07 -19.74
CA TYR A 415 30.42 -1.94 -19.37
C TYR A 415 30.76 -2.81 -18.15
N TYR A 416 31.93 -3.46 -18.13
CA TYR A 416 32.38 -4.19 -16.93
C TYR A 416 32.54 -3.30 -15.70
N GLU A 417 33.07 -2.08 -15.86
CA GLU A 417 33.19 -1.11 -14.77
C GLU A 417 31.83 -0.59 -14.26
N GLU A 418 30.74 -0.78 -15.01
CA GLU A 418 29.39 -0.43 -14.62
C GLU A 418 28.64 -1.61 -13.99
N VAL A 419 28.77 -2.82 -14.53
CA VAL A 419 27.95 -3.98 -14.10
C VAL A 419 28.65 -4.93 -13.12
N VAL A 420 29.99 -4.94 -13.06
CA VAL A 420 30.77 -5.89 -12.24
C VAL A 420 31.33 -5.21 -10.99
N LEU A 421 30.91 -5.67 -9.81
CA LEU A 421 31.30 -5.09 -8.51
C LEU A 421 32.81 -4.98 -8.34
N LEU A 422 33.57 -6.04 -8.64
CA LEU A 422 35.04 -6.01 -8.47
C LEU A 422 35.77 -5.02 -9.40
N GLU A 423 35.14 -4.66 -10.53
CA GLU A 423 35.73 -3.78 -11.53
C GLU A 423 35.33 -2.31 -11.35
N GLN A 424 34.28 -2.06 -10.57
CA GLN A 424 33.78 -0.74 -10.23
C GLN A 424 34.82 0.09 -9.47
N LYS A 425 34.78 1.40 -9.72
CA LYS A 425 35.48 2.40 -8.89
C LYS A 425 34.73 2.56 -7.58
N PHE A 426 35.45 2.56 -6.48
CA PHE A 426 34.84 2.62 -5.17
C PHE A 426 34.23 4.01 -4.91
N VAL A 427 32.96 4.05 -4.47
CA VAL A 427 32.19 5.32 -4.37
C VAL A 427 32.79 6.32 -3.38
N MET A 428 33.43 5.85 -2.30
CA MET A 428 34.08 6.73 -1.34
C MET A 428 35.50 7.14 -1.74
N ASN A 429 36.12 6.41 -2.68
CA ASN A 429 37.43 6.76 -3.23
C ASN A 429 37.54 6.22 -4.66
N ASP A 430 37.20 7.09 -5.60
CA ASP A 430 37.15 6.87 -7.03
C ASP A 430 38.53 6.69 -7.70
N SER A 431 39.62 6.85 -6.93
CA SER A 431 40.99 6.49 -7.37
C SER A 431 41.26 4.99 -7.28
N VAL A 432 40.45 4.23 -6.52
CA VAL A 432 40.69 2.83 -6.21
C VAL A 432 39.52 1.97 -6.71
N LYS A 433 39.81 0.80 -7.27
CA LYS A 433 38.79 -0.19 -7.62
C LYS A 433 38.41 -1.05 -6.41
N VAL A 434 37.20 -1.60 -6.39
CA VAL A 434 36.77 -2.51 -5.31
C VAL A 434 37.72 -3.71 -5.18
N LYS A 435 38.20 -4.28 -6.28
CA LYS A 435 39.20 -5.36 -6.26
C LYS A 435 40.50 -4.98 -5.53
N SER A 436 41.02 -3.77 -5.77
CA SER A 436 42.22 -3.28 -5.07
C SER A 436 41.96 -3.07 -3.58
N LEU A 437 40.79 -2.53 -3.23
CA LEU A 437 40.39 -2.34 -1.84
C LEU A 437 40.34 -3.67 -1.06
N LEU A 438 39.80 -4.74 -1.67
CA LEU A 438 39.79 -6.08 -1.08
C LEU A 438 41.20 -6.67 -0.94
N ASN A 439 42.07 -6.44 -1.93
CA ASN A 439 43.45 -6.88 -1.86
C ASN A 439 44.23 -6.19 -0.72
N ASP A 440 43.99 -4.90 -0.51
CA ASP A 440 44.63 -4.16 0.56
C ASP A 440 44.10 -4.59 1.94
N LEU A 441 42.79 -4.82 2.05
CA LEU A 441 42.19 -5.42 3.24
C LEU A 441 42.78 -6.82 3.54
N SER A 442 43.00 -7.64 2.51
CA SER A 442 43.62 -8.97 2.68
C SER A 442 45.05 -8.87 3.23
N LYS A 443 45.81 -7.84 2.84
CA LYS A 443 47.17 -7.61 3.38
C LYS A 443 47.13 -7.14 4.83
N GLU A 444 46.18 -6.26 5.18
CA GLU A 444 46.00 -5.75 6.53
C GLU A 444 45.60 -6.87 7.50
N VAL A 445 44.69 -7.72 7.06
CA VAL A 445 44.16 -8.84 7.85
C VAL A 445 45.14 -10.02 7.90
N GLY A 446 46.04 -10.13 6.93
CA GLY A 446 47.03 -11.22 6.84
C GLY A 446 46.48 -12.52 6.25
N SER A 447 45.24 -12.50 5.74
CA SER A 447 44.54 -13.64 5.14
C SER A 447 43.73 -13.19 3.93
N CYS A 448 43.48 -14.09 2.97
CA CYS A 448 42.71 -13.75 1.78
C CYS A 448 41.25 -13.45 2.15
N VAL A 449 40.81 -12.21 1.86
CA VAL A 449 39.42 -11.77 2.05
C VAL A 449 38.69 -11.80 0.72
N LYS A 450 37.55 -12.49 0.67
CA LYS A 450 36.69 -12.60 -0.51
C LYS A 450 35.29 -12.10 -0.19
N ILE A 451 34.61 -11.64 -1.22
CA ILE A 451 33.16 -11.44 -1.16
C ILE A 451 32.53 -12.79 -1.46
N GLY A 452 31.73 -13.31 -0.53
CA GLY A 452 30.95 -14.54 -0.78
C GLY A 452 29.77 -14.20 -1.68
N ASN A 453 28.81 -13.46 -1.13
CA ASN A 453 27.60 -13.04 -1.81
C ASN A 453 27.29 -11.57 -1.52
N PHE A 454 26.56 -10.94 -2.43
CA PHE A 454 26.02 -9.60 -2.20
C PHE A 454 24.61 -9.50 -2.76
N LEU A 455 23.85 -8.53 -2.26
CA LEU A 455 22.52 -8.22 -2.74
C LEU A 455 22.31 -6.72 -2.71
N ARG A 456 21.64 -6.22 -3.74
CA ARG A 456 20.96 -4.93 -3.69
C ARG A 456 19.46 -5.13 -3.86
N MET A 457 18.66 -4.50 -3.01
CA MET A 457 17.20 -4.44 -3.16
C MET A 457 16.73 -3.00 -3.08
N GLU A 458 15.76 -2.65 -3.93
CA GLU A 458 15.08 -1.36 -3.93
C GLU A 458 13.57 -1.59 -3.87
N VAL A 459 12.87 -0.80 -3.04
CA VAL A 459 11.41 -0.87 -2.89
C VAL A 459 10.75 -0.63 -4.26
N GLY A 460 9.86 -1.55 -4.64
CA GLY A 460 9.07 -1.40 -5.86
C GLY A 460 9.82 -1.65 -7.16
N GLU A 461 11.09 -2.08 -7.10
CA GLU A 461 11.89 -2.40 -8.28
C GLU A 461 11.16 -3.40 -9.18
N GLY A 462 10.96 -3.09 -10.46
CA GLY A 462 10.22 -3.94 -11.40
C GLY A 462 8.69 -3.93 -11.25
N ILE A 463 8.12 -3.07 -10.40
CA ILE A 463 6.68 -2.81 -10.35
C ILE A 463 6.39 -1.56 -11.19
N GLN A 464 5.60 -1.71 -12.23
CA GLN A 464 5.19 -0.56 -13.04
C GLN A 464 4.29 0.36 -12.22
N ARG A 465 4.77 1.59 -11.96
CA ARG A 465 3.94 2.64 -11.36
C ARG A 465 2.94 3.13 -12.40
N LEU A 466 1.72 3.42 -11.96
CA LEU A 466 0.69 4.02 -12.82
C LEU A 466 1.18 5.40 -13.27
N GLY A 467 1.62 5.50 -14.53
CA GLY A 467 2.14 6.73 -15.14
C GLY A 467 3.64 6.74 -15.48
N GLU A 468 4.40 5.70 -15.14
CA GLU A 468 5.81 5.57 -15.54
C GLU A 468 5.97 4.62 -16.74
N ALA A 469 6.85 5.00 -17.68
CA ALA A 469 7.26 4.14 -18.79
C ALA A 469 7.98 2.89 -18.24
N PRO A 470 7.85 1.71 -18.87
CA PRO A 470 8.48 0.49 -18.36
C PRO A 470 10.02 0.64 -18.32
N ASP A 471 10.61 0.34 -17.17
CA ASP A 471 12.06 0.20 -17.05
C ASP A 471 12.52 -1.01 -17.87
N ALA A 472 13.29 -0.76 -18.93
CA ALA A 472 14.08 -1.79 -19.56
C ALA A 472 15.17 -2.23 -18.56
N ILE A 473 15.50 -3.52 -18.52
CA ILE A 473 16.50 -4.15 -17.61
C ILE A 473 15.90 -4.69 -16.29
N ALA A 474 14.80 -5.43 -16.36
CA ALA A 474 14.33 -6.27 -15.26
C ALA A 474 14.34 -7.76 -15.64
N HIS A 475 15.46 -8.30 -16.13
CA HIS A 475 15.71 -9.75 -16.16
C HIS A 475 17.21 -10.04 -16.19
N ALA A 476 17.81 -10.17 -15.01
CA ALA A 476 18.98 -11.02 -14.76
C ALA A 476 19.03 -11.25 -13.24
N ALA A 477 18.57 -12.42 -12.80
CA ALA A 477 18.70 -12.92 -11.44
C ALA A 477 19.47 -14.24 -11.52
#